data_AF-A0A5D3K649-F1
#
_entry.id   AF-A0A5D3K649-F1
#
_cell.length_a   1.000
_cell.length_b   1.000
_cell.length_c   1.000
_cell.angle_alpha   90.00
_cell.angle_beta   90.00
_cell.angle_gamma   90.00
#
_symmetry.space_group_name_H-M   'P 1'
#
loop_
_entity.id
_entity.type
_entity.pdbx_description
1 polymer ?
#
loop_
_entity_poly.entity_id
_entity_poly.type
_entity_poly.pdbx_seq_one_letter_code
_entity_poly.pdbx_strand_id
1 'polypeptide(L)'
;MITKEQRLEAMKGVLASLFASQRTLKSLAPNFRWAGLGNLLGDYGEFIAVEAYNLQQAPRGANGYDAVTPEGKKVQVKANYAASQIGFRGDADMLLCLKIDANGDWTEVYYGDFGLVKQAARYSARDNKHMVPISALQKIAKAGYVLPEVLPIAETATDVGEAI
;
A
#
# COMPACT_ATOMS: atom_id res chain seq x y z
N MET A 1 26.77 26.03 -16.45
CA MET A 1 26.84 24.54 -16.50
C MET A 1 27.33 24.07 -15.14
N ILE A 2 26.62 23.16 -14.47
CA ILE A 2 27.12 22.59 -13.20
C ILE A 2 28.34 21.71 -13.49
N THR A 3 29.35 21.74 -12.63
CA THR A 3 30.51 20.85 -12.79
C THR A 3 30.14 19.41 -12.47
N LYS A 4 31.01 18.47 -12.86
CA LYS A 4 30.84 17.04 -12.54
C LYS A 4 30.79 16.82 -11.02
N GLU A 5 31.63 17.53 -10.27
CA GLU A 5 31.74 17.45 -8.82
C GLU A 5 30.46 18.00 -8.16
N GLN A 6 30.00 19.17 -8.60
CA GLN A 6 28.75 19.76 -8.10
C GLN A 6 27.54 18.86 -8.37
N ARG A 7 27.49 18.23 -9.55
CA ARG A 7 26.43 17.27 -9.88
C ARG A 7 26.48 16.03 -8.99
N LEU A 8 27.68 15.48 -8.75
CA LEU A 8 27.84 14.30 -7.89
C LEU A 8 27.41 14.61 -6.46
N GLU A 9 27.78 15.79 -5.94
CA GLU A 9 27.41 16.20 -4.59
C GLU A 9 25.91 16.42 -4.45
N ALA A 10 25.28 17.06 -5.45
CA ALA A 10 23.82 17.19 -5.48
C ALA A 10 23.11 15.81 -5.47
N MET A 11 23.60 14.85 -6.27
CA MET A 11 23.02 13.49 -6.30
C MET A 11 23.16 12.78 -4.95
N LYS A 12 24.31 12.92 -4.27
CA LYS A 12 24.47 12.38 -2.90
C LYS A 12 23.50 13.03 -1.92
N GLY A 13 23.31 14.35 -2.00
CA GLY A 13 22.37 15.08 -1.15
C GLY A 13 20.94 14.57 -1.31
N VAL A 14 20.46 14.38 -2.54
CA VAL A 14 19.14 13.82 -2.82
C VAL A 14 19.01 12.40 -2.28
N LEU A 15 20.03 11.54 -2.48
CA LEU A 15 19.97 10.19 -1.95
C LEU A 15 19.97 10.16 -0.41
N ALA A 16 20.74 11.04 0.22
CA ALA A 16 20.77 11.20 1.67
C ALA A 16 19.41 11.67 2.22
N SER A 17 18.72 12.60 1.52
CA SER A 17 17.39 13.05 1.92
C SER A 17 16.36 11.93 1.80
N LEU A 18 16.40 11.10 0.75
CA LEU A 18 15.53 9.93 0.63
C LEU A 18 15.72 8.94 1.79
N PHE A 19 16.97 8.67 2.18
CA PHE A 19 17.25 7.82 3.34
C PHE A 19 16.83 8.48 4.66
N ALA A 20 16.94 9.80 4.79
CA ALA A 20 16.45 10.53 5.96
C ALA A 20 14.94 10.40 6.08
N SER A 21 14.19 10.63 5.00
CA SER A 21 12.74 10.44 4.96
C SER A 21 12.34 9.01 5.32
N GLN A 22 13.04 8.00 4.81
CA GLN A 22 12.81 6.60 5.18
C GLN A 22 13.02 6.34 6.69
N ARG A 23 14.07 6.93 7.30
CA ARG A 23 14.28 6.83 8.75
C ARG A 23 13.18 7.53 9.54
N THR A 24 12.68 8.68 9.06
CA THR A 24 11.54 9.37 9.67
C THR A 24 10.30 8.48 9.65
N LEU A 25 9.96 7.86 8.51
CA LEU A 25 8.84 6.91 8.42
C LEU A 25 9.00 5.74 9.40
N LYS A 26 10.22 5.18 9.51
CA LYS A 26 10.51 4.13 10.47
C LYS A 26 10.34 4.57 11.93
N SER A 27 10.63 5.83 12.25
CA SER A 27 10.41 6.37 13.59
C SER A 27 8.91 6.57 13.90
N LEU A 28 8.13 6.99 12.91
CA LEU A 28 6.69 7.25 13.05
C LEU A 28 5.88 5.95 13.14
N ALA A 29 6.27 4.92 12.39
CA ALA A 29 5.56 3.64 12.35
C ALA A 29 6.55 2.46 12.46
N PRO A 30 7.11 2.20 13.65
CA PRO A 30 8.22 1.27 13.83
C PRO A 30 7.88 -0.20 13.59
N ASN A 31 6.60 -0.56 13.61
CA ASN A 31 6.13 -1.93 13.39
C ASN A 31 6.26 -2.37 11.93
N PHE A 32 6.19 -1.43 10.98
CA PHE A 32 6.35 -1.68 9.54
C PHE A 32 7.83 -1.78 9.15
N ARG A 33 8.11 -2.47 8.03
CA ARG A 33 9.49 -2.80 7.66
C ARG A 33 10.24 -1.57 7.15
N TRP A 34 9.61 -0.77 6.29
CA TRP A 34 10.23 0.33 5.57
C TRP A 34 11.51 -0.14 4.86
N ALA A 35 11.42 -1.24 4.11
CA ALA A 35 12.53 -2.03 3.58
C ALA A 35 13.07 -1.46 2.27
N GLY A 36 14.01 -0.53 2.38
CA GLY A 36 14.71 0.09 1.25
C GLY A 36 13.78 0.91 0.35
N LEU A 37 14.38 1.65 -0.58
CA LEU A 37 13.61 2.46 -1.53
C LEU A 37 12.78 1.62 -2.53
N GLY A 38 13.10 0.32 -2.67
CA GLY A 38 12.40 -0.59 -3.58
C GLY A 38 11.05 -1.12 -3.06
N ASN A 39 10.80 -1.10 -1.76
CA ASN A 39 9.54 -1.57 -1.17
C ASN A 39 8.78 -0.50 -0.37
N LEU A 40 9.29 0.74 -0.33
CA LEU A 40 8.72 1.83 0.48
C LEU A 40 7.22 2.01 0.27
N LEU A 41 6.77 1.94 -0.99
CA LEU A 41 5.36 2.08 -1.34
C LEU A 41 4.51 0.93 -0.79
N GLY A 42 5.04 -0.30 -0.78
CA GLY A 42 4.37 -1.46 -0.22
C GLY A 42 4.20 -1.33 1.29
N ASP A 43 5.28 -0.94 1.99
CA ASP A 43 5.25 -0.71 3.44
C ASP A 43 4.26 0.40 3.84
N TYR A 44 4.14 1.45 3.02
CA TYR A 44 3.13 2.49 3.24
C TYR A 44 1.70 1.99 3.01
N GLY A 45 1.49 1.12 2.01
CA GLY A 45 0.21 0.45 1.82
C GLY A 45 -0.20 -0.40 3.02
N GLU A 46 0.74 -1.18 3.58
CA GLU A 46 0.51 -1.94 4.82
C GLU A 46 0.16 -1.02 5.99
N PHE A 47 0.83 0.13 6.11
CA PHE A 47 0.51 1.14 7.13
C PHE A 47 -0.92 1.66 6.99
N ILE A 48 -1.35 2.07 5.79
CA ILE A 48 -2.73 2.53 5.55
C ILE A 48 -3.74 1.42 5.85
N ALA A 49 -3.42 0.17 5.50
CA ALA A 49 -4.27 -0.98 5.77
C ALA A 49 -4.56 -1.17 7.28
N VAL A 50 -3.58 -0.92 8.14
CA VAL A 50 -3.78 -0.98 9.60
C VAL A 50 -4.56 0.24 10.08
N GLU A 51 -4.09 1.44 9.75
CA GLU A 51 -4.60 2.68 10.35
C GLU A 51 -5.98 3.09 9.82
N ALA A 52 -6.22 2.98 8.51
CA ALA A 52 -7.45 3.46 7.88
C ALA A 52 -8.53 2.37 7.71
N TYR A 53 -8.12 1.10 7.65
CA TYR A 53 -9.01 -0.04 7.42
C TYR A 53 -9.20 -0.94 8.65
N ASN A 54 -8.61 -0.58 9.79
CA ASN A 54 -8.68 -1.34 11.04
C ASN A 54 -8.27 -2.82 10.87
N LEU A 55 -7.27 -3.07 10.03
CA LEU A 55 -6.73 -4.41 9.82
C LEU A 55 -5.60 -4.69 10.80
N GLN A 56 -5.44 -5.94 11.18
CA GLN A 56 -4.34 -6.39 12.03
C GLN A 56 -3.17 -6.83 11.15
N GLN A 57 -1.98 -6.26 11.37
CA GLN A 57 -0.80 -6.63 10.60
C GLN A 57 -0.46 -8.12 10.78
N ALA A 58 -0.13 -8.80 9.68
CA ALA A 58 0.26 -10.20 9.72
C ALA A 58 1.59 -10.42 10.47
N PRO A 59 1.79 -11.59 11.09
CA PRO A 59 3.08 -11.94 11.68
C PRO A 59 4.22 -11.86 10.66
N ARG A 60 5.42 -11.50 11.13
CA ARG A 60 6.60 -11.48 10.26
C ARG A 60 6.84 -12.86 9.64
N GLY A 61 6.99 -12.88 8.32
CA GLY A 61 7.18 -14.13 7.57
C GLY A 61 5.88 -14.82 7.16
N ALA A 62 4.71 -14.22 7.40
CA ALA A 62 3.46 -14.66 6.80
C ALA A 62 3.61 -14.78 5.27
N ASN A 63 3.12 -15.88 4.72
CA ASN A 63 3.22 -16.18 3.30
C ASN A 63 1.86 -15.94 2.64
N GLY A 64 1.82 -15.01 1.67
CA GLY A 64 0.65 -14.75 0.82
C GLY A 64 -0.32 -13.68 1.29
N TYR A 65 -0.19 -13.17 2.52
CA TYR A 65 -1.05 -12.12 3.08
C TYR A 65 -0.24 -11.15 3.96
N ASP A 66 -0.75 -9.93 4.08
CA ASP A 66 -0.06 -8.80 4.73
C ASP A 66 -0.81 -8.32 5.98
N ALA A 67 -2.13 -8.55 6.05
CA ALA A 67 -2.97 -8.20 7.18
C ALA A 67 -4.14 -9.18 7.37
N VAL A 68 -4.91 -9.03 8.44
CA VAL A 68 -6.08 -9.84 8.78
C VAL A 68 -7.23 -8.91 9.20
N THR A 69 -8.46 -9.19 8.77
CA THR A 69 -9.64 -8.43 9.21
C THR A 69 -10.02 -8.77 10.66
N PRO A 70 -10.86 -7.97 11.34
CA PRO A 70 -11.39 -8.32 12.66
C PRO A 70 -12.10 -9.69 12.70
N GLU A 71 -12.69 -10.12 11.58
CA GLU A 71 -13.35 -11.42 11.43
C GLU A 71 -12.38 -12.57 11.10
N GLY A 72 -11.07 -12.30 11.04
CA GLY A 72 -10.04 -13.31 10.81
C GLY A 72 -9.74 -13.61 9.33
N LYS A 73 -10.26 -12.82 8.37
CA LYS A 73 -9.98 -13.02 6.94
C LYS A 73 -8.59 -12.50 6.59
N LYS A 74 -7.80 -13.28 5.85
CA LYS A 74 -6.48 -12.87 5.36
C LYS A 74 -6.61 -11.86 4.24
N VAL A 75 -5.92 -10.74 4.36
CA VAL A 75 -5.89 -9.66 3.39
C VAL A 75 -4.50 -9.54 2.78
N GLN A 76 -4.41 -9.59 1.46
CA GLN A 76 -3.23 -9.18 0.73
C GLN A 76 -3.34 -7.69 0.39
N VAL A 77 -2.29 -6.92 0.67
CA VAL A 77 -2.25 -5.47 0.42
C VAL A 77 -1.37 -5.19 -0.79
N LYS A 78 -1.84 -4.30 -1.65
CA LYS A 78 -1.10 -3.81 -2.82
C LYS A 78 -1.23 -2.30 -2.91
N ALA A 79 -0.07 -1.65 -2.98
CA ALA A 79 0.05 -0.22 -3.18
C ALA A 79 0.56 0.06 -4.60
N ASN A 80 -0.11 0.96 -5.31
CA ASN A 80 0.20 1.32 -6.69
C ASN A 80 0.35 2.83 -6.82
N TYR A 81 1.40 3.30 -7.48
CA TYR A 81 1.57 4.72 -7.78
C TYR A 81 1.06 5.05 -9.20
N ALA A 82 1.72 4.47 -10.21
CA ALA A 82 1.47 4.79 -11.61
C ALA A 82 1.28 3.57 -12.53
N ALA A 83 1.39 2.34 -12.01
CA ALA A 83 1.34 1.15 -12.86
C ALA A 83 -0.11 0.81 -13.25
N SER A 84 -0.35 0.48 -14.52
CA SER A 84 -1.68 0.10 -15.03
C SER A 84 -2.15 -1.28 -14.55
N GLN A 85 -1.30 -2.02 -13.83
CA GLN A 85 -1.56 -3.36 -13.32
C GLN A 85 -0.84 -3.57 -12.00
N ILE A 86 -1.41 -4.42 -11.14
CA ILE A 86 -0.73 -4.94 -9.96
C ILE A 86 -0.33 -6.39 -10.18
N GLY A 87 0.72 -6.80 -9.48
CA GLY A 87 1.19 -8.17 -9.48
C GLY A 87 1.11 -8.78 -8.10
N PHE A 88 0.73 -10.03 -8.01
CA PHE A 88 0.64 -10.74 -6.74
C PHE A 88 1.09 -12.20 -6.85
N ARG A 89 1.43 -12.76 -5.69
CA ARG A 89 1.80 -14.15 -5.49
C ARG A 89 1.01 -14.69 -4.30
N GLY A 90 0.71 -15.98 -4.34
CA GLY A 90 -0.03 -16.67 -3.28
C GLY A 90 -1.55 -16.53 -3.40
N ASP A 91 -2.20 -16.74 -2.26
CA ASP A 91 -3.64 -16.67 -2.07
C ASP A 91 -3.95 -15.97 -0.74
N ALA A 92 -5.05 -15.23 -0.72
CA ALA A 92 -5.64 -14.61 0.46
C ALA A 92 -7.16 -14.69 0.34
N ASP A 93 -7.89 -14.32 1.41
CA ASP A 93 -9.35 -14.25 1.36
C ASP A 93 -9.79 -12.94 0.70
N MET A 94 -9.04 -11.87 0.95
CA MET A 94 -9.32 -10.53 0.44
C MET A 94 -8.08 -9.87 -0.18
N LEU A 95 -8.32 -8.98 -1.13
CA LEU A 95 -7.33 -8.03 -1.66
C LEU A 95 -7.73 -6.61 -1.25
N LEU A 96 -6.79 -5.87 -0.69
CA LEU A 96 -6.84 -4.41 -0.62
C LEU A 96 -5.84 -3.83 -1.63
N CYS A 97 -6.32 -3.07 -2.61
CA CYS A 97 -5.53 -2.37 -3.61
C CYS A 97 -5.73 -0.87 -3.46
N LEU A 98 -4.64 -0.16 -3.17
CA LEU A 98 -4.61 1.28 -3.01
C LEU A 98 -3.85 1.91 -4.17
N LYS A 99 -4.36 3.05 -4.67
CA LYS A 99 -3.59 3.96 -5.51
C LYS A 99 -3.08 5.10 -4.63
N ILE A 100 -1.79 5.39 -4.66
CA ILE A 100 -1.14 6.45 -3.91
C ILE A 100 -0.62 7.49 -4.91
N ASP A 101 -0.76 8.77 -4.63
CA ASP A 101 -0.28 9.85 -5.48
C ASP A 101 1.04 10.46 -4.99
N ALA A 102 1.46 11.57 -5.62
CA ALA A 102 2.75 12.20 -5.33
C ALA A 102 2.74 13.00 -4.00
N ASN A 103 1.55 13.33 -3.48
CA ASN A 103 1.37 13.98 -2.19
C ASN A 103 1.33 12.96 -1.03
N GLY A 104 1.21 11.67 -1.36
CA GLY A 104 1.01 10.60 -0.39
C GLY A 104 -0.47 10.33 -0.11
N ASP A 105 -1.39 11.03 -0.76
CA ASP A 105 -2.81 10.74 -0.64
C ASP A 105 -3.12 9.39 -1.32
N TRP A 106 -4.13 8.69 -0.80
CA TRP A 106 -4.54 7.40 -1.35
C TRP A 106 -6.00 7.37 -1.79
N THR A 107 -6.29 6.50 -2.74
CA THR A 107 -7.64 6.14 -3.16
C THR A 107 -7.76 4.62 -3.19
N GLU A 108 -8.86 4.11 -2.66
CA GLU A 108 -9.19 2.70 -2.81
C GLU A 108 -9.50 2.38 -4.28
N VAL A 109 -8.74 1.45 -4.85
CA VAL A 109 -9.04 0.89 -6.17
C VAL A 109 -9.98 -0.31 -6.04
N TYR A 110 -9.74 -1.13 -5.02
CA TYR A 110 -10.49 -2.33 -4.72
C TYR A 110 -10.21 -2.75 -3.29
N TYR A 111 -11.26 -3.05 -2.52
CA TYR A 111 -11.14 -3.85 -1.33
C TYR A 111 -12.19 -4.94 -1.39
N GLY A 112 -11.78 -6.20 -1.49
CA GLY A 112 -12.75 -7.29 -1.57
C GLY A 112 -12.23 -8.68 -1.89
N ASP A 113 -13.13 -9.56 -2.34
CA ASP A 113 -12.85 -10.99 -2.59
C ASP A 113 -11.63 -11.18 -3.50
N PHE A 114 -10.62 -11.90 -3.00
CA PHE A 114 -9.38 -12.18 -3.74
C PHE A 114 -9.59 -13.16 -4.89
N GLY A 115 -10.52 -14.11 -4.74
CA GLY A 115 -10.85 -15.13 -5.74
C GLY A 115 -11.35 -14.52 -7.04
N LEU A 116 -12.18 -13.46 -6.97
CA LEU A 116 -12.63 -12.71 -8.15
C LEU A 116 -11.46 -12.05 -8.89
N VAL A 117 -10.53 -11.47 -8.13
CA VAL A 117 -9.33 -10.86 -8.69
C VAL A 117 -8.44 -11.91 -9.35
N LYS A 118 -8.28 -13.07 -8.73
CA LYS A 118 -7.48 -14.19 -9.25
C LYS A 118 -8.04 -14.75 -10.55
N GLN A 119 -9.37 -14.85 -10.68
CA GLN A 119 -10.03 -15.25 -11.92
C GLN A 119 -9.83 -14.24 -13.05
N ALA A 120 -9.78 -12.95 -12.72
CA ALA A 120 -9.52 -11.89 -13.69
C ALA A 120 -8.02 -11.68 -14.01
N ALA A 121 -7.13 -12.34 -13.27
CA ALA A 121 -5.68 -12.19 -13.43
C ALA A 121 -5.11 -13.14 -14.49
N ARG A 122 -4.04 -12.71 -15.16
CA ARG A 122 -3.24 -13.55 -16.04
C ARG A 122 -1.92 -13.92 -15.36
N TYR A 123 -1.50 -15.18 -15.47
CA TYR A 123 -0.15 -15.58 -15.06
C TYR A 123 0.92 -15.06 -16.03
N SER A 124 1.92 -14.37 -15.48
CA SER A 124 3.13 -13.94 -16.21
C SER A 124 4.29 -14.89 -15.89
N ALA A 125 4.64 -15.76 -16.83
CA ALA A 125 5.77 -16.67 -16.68
C ALA A 125 7.11 -15.92 -16.54
N ARG A 126 7.28 -14.81 -17.25
CA ARG A 126 8.48 -13.96 -17.18
C ARG A 126 8.72 -13.41 -15.77
N ASP A 127 7.65 -12.96 -15.12
CA ASP A 127 7.74 -12.27 -13.83
C ASP A 127 7.41 -13.18 -12.63
N ASN A 128 7.05 -14.45 -12.92
CA ASN A 128 6.61 -15.48 -11.97
C ASN A 128 5.57 -14.96 -10.97
N LYS A 129 4.48 -14.36 -11.49
CA LYS A 129 3.37 -13.78 -10.70
C LYS A 129 2.10 -13.65 -11.51
N HIS A 130 0.97 -13.57 -10.82
CA HIS A 130 -0.30 -13.15 -11.41
C HIS A 130 -0.32 -11.64 -11.58
N MET A 131 -0.85 -11.19 -12.72
CA MET A 131 -0.98 -9.79 -13.07
C MET A 131 -2.44 -9.48 -13.37
N VAL A 132 -2.96 -8.43 -12.75
CA VAL A 132 -4.33 -7.95 -12.98
C VAL A 132 -4.32 -6.45 -13.30
N PRO A 133 -4.99 -6.01 -14.38
CA PRO A 133 -5.13 -4.59 -14.68
C PRO A 133 -5.93 -3.85 -13.62
N ILE A 134 -5.53 -2.61 -13.30
CA ILE A 134 -6.28 -1.72 -12.40
C ILE A 134 -7.72 -1.52 -12.91
N SER A 135 -7.90 -1.40 -14.22
CA SER A 135 -9.23 -1.25 -14.83
C SER A 135 -10.13 -2.48 -14.64
N ALA A 136 -9.55 -3.68 -14.52
CA ALA A 136 -10.31 -4.89 -14.22
C ALA A 136 -10.78 -4.87 -12.75
N LEU A 137 -9.90 -4.49 -11.82
CA LEU A 137 -10.26 -4.32 -10.40
C LEU A 137 -11.42 -3.33 -10.21
N GLN A 138 -11.34 -2.18 -10.88
CA GLN A 138 -12.40 -1.16 -10.84
C GLN A 138 -13.73 -1.68 -11.40
N LYS A 139 -13.71 -2.54 -12.43
CA LYS A 139 -14.92 -3.17 -12.97
C LYS A 139 -15.50 -4.19 -11.98
N ILE A 140 -14.65 -5.00 -11.34
CA ILE A 140 -15.09 -5.97 -10.32
C ILE A 140 -15.73 -5.24 -9.13
N ALA A 141 -15.09 -4.16 -8.64
CA ALA A 141 -15.66 -3.33 -7.58
C ALA A 141 -17.07 -2.81 -7.94
N LYS A 142 -17.22 -2.25 -9.15
CA LYS A 142 -18.50 -1.71 -9.64
C LYS A 142 -19.58 -2.77 -9.88
N ALA A 143 -19.20 -4.01 -10.19
CA ALA A 143 -20.13 -5.07 -10.57
C ALA A 143 -20.85 -5.75 -9.39
N GLY A 144 -20.60 -5.30 -8.15
CA GLY A 144 -21.38 -5.73 -6.98
C GLY A 144 -20.58 -6.24 -5.79
N TYR A 145 -19.37 -5.72 -5.55
CA TYR A 145 -18.74 -5.93 -4.26
C TYR A 145 -19.37 -5.01 -3.20
N VAL A 146 -19.81 -5.58 -2.08
CA VAL A 146 -20.42 -4.84 -0.96
C VAL A 146 -19.31 -4.46 0.02
N LEU A 147 -19.10 -3.14 0.21
CA LEU A 147 -18.20 -2.58 1.22
C LEU A 147 -18.56 -3.15 2.62
N PRO A 148 -17.58 -3.38 3.52
CA PRO A 148 -17.89 -3.60 4.93
C PRO A 148 -18.71 -2.40 5.46
N GLU A 149 -19.72 -2.69 6.27
CA GLU A 149 -20.77 -1.75 6.70
C GLU A 149 -20.25 -0.59 7.57
N VAL A 150 -18.99 -0.65 8.01
CA VAL A 150 -18.34 0.41 8.78
C VAL A 150 -16.98 0.73 8.16
N LEU A 151 -16.87 1.94 7.61
CA LEU A 151 -15.59 2.62 7.36
C LEU A 151 -15.25 3.44 8.62
N PRO A 152 -14.05 3.30 9.20
CA PRO A 152 -13.59 4.24 10.22
C PRO A 152 -13.49 5.63 9.57
N ILE A 153 -14.35 6.53 10.01
CA ILE A 153 -14.11 7.97 9.89
C ILE A 153 -12.73 8.24 10.48
N ALA A 154 -11.85 8.86 9.68
CA ALA A 154 -10.72 9.57 10.24
C ALA A 154 -11.29 10.55 11.27
N GLU A 155 -11.03 10.32 12.56
CA GLU A 155 -11.26 11.37 13.54
C GLU A 155 -10.37 12.53 13.13
N THR A 156 -11.02 13.53 12.54
CA THR A 156 -10.49 14.84 12.27
C THR A 156 -9.85 15.37 13.54
N ALA A 157 -8.64 15.91 13.38
CA ALA A 157 -7.97 16.75 14.36
C ALA A 157 -8.99 17.60 15.13
N THR A 158 -9.20 17.26 16.40
CA THR A 158 -9.88 18.14 17.35
C THR A 158 -8.81 19.05 17.92
N ASP A 159 -8.78 20.25 17.33
CA ASP A 159 -8.97 21.50 18.06
C ASP A 159 -8.24 21.58 19.42
N VAL A 160 -7.03 22.12 19.41
CA VAL A 160 -6.50 22.88 20.56
C VAL A 160 -6.74 24.37 20.29
N GLY A 161 -8.02 24.74 20.36
CA GLY A 161 -8.46 26.09 20.64
C GLY A 161 -8.05 26.53 22.04
N GLU A 162 -7.86 27.83 22.17
CA GLU A 162 -7.33 28.60 23.29
C GLU A 162 -8.11 28.54 24.62
N ALA A 163 -7.43 29.04 25.67
CA ALA A 163 -7.88 29.45 27.01
C ALA A 163 -8.14 28.29 28.00
N ILE A 164 -7.50 28.25 29.18
CA ILE A 164 -7.30 29.30 30.20
C ILE A 164 -5.92 29.15 30.87
#